data_AF-A0A6I3NBR7-F1
#
_entry.id   AF-A0A6I3NBR7-F1
#
_cell.length_a   1.000
_cell.length_b   1.000
_cell.length_c   1.000
_cell.angle_alpha   90.00
_cell.angle_beta   90.00
_cell.angle_gamma   90.00
#
_symmetry.space_group_name_H-M   'P 1'
#
loop_
_entity.id
_entity.type
_entity.pdbx_description
1 polymer ?
#
loop_
_entity_poly.entity_id
_entity_poly.type
_entity_poly.pdbx_seq_one_letter_code
_entity_poly.pdbx_strand_id
1 'polypeptide(L)'
;MNISIKYMVDKVVKATVLICLCCLFFGCNSSDNDIKAIWSYEQRQTADPDFRFYPLETKTVGQVTVNDSLTFIKKALGQPVDTLLQQNSKTLRSLLQMQTLYVRYDMETMRENIAAEIRPLEASQKWLNSMKAKMENYRNMPSDKVLLRKVECRFEYEIPLTSKKETKDKIYYIHTTSGNVVQAEEKALVKPASSH
;
A
#
# COMPACT_ATOMS: atom_id res chain seq x y z
N MET A 1 63.64 7.57 -12.38
CA MET A 1 62.21 7.75 -12.02
C MET A 1 61.76 6.53 -11.23
N ASN A 2 61.33 6.76 -9.98
CA ASN A 2 61.22 5.76 -8.91
C ASN A 2 60.10 4.72 -9.14
N ILE A 3 60.49 3.44 -9.25
CA ILE A 3 59.59 2.28 -9.35
C ILE A 3 58.67 2.18 -8.12
N SER A 4 59.11 2.67 -6.97
CA SER A 4 58.32 2.72 -5.73
C SER A 4 57.09 3.63 -5.80
N ILE A 5 57.13 4.71 -6.60
CA ILE A 5 55.98 5.63 -6.75
C ILE A 5 54.90 4.95 -7.58
N LYS A 6 55.27 4.20 -8.63
CA LYS A 6 54.33 3.47 -9.48
C LYS A 6 53.59 2.38 -8.71
N TYR A 7 54.28 1.67 -7.80
CA TYR A 7 53.68 0.66 -6.93
C TYR A 7 52.75 1.22 -5.85
N MET A 8 53.03 2.41 -5.30
CA MET A 8 52.12 3.06 -4.34
C MET A 8 50.84 3.57 -5.01
N VAL A 9 50.95 4.19 -6.19
CA VAL A 9 49.79 4.69 -6.93
C VAL A 9 48.85 3.53 -7.32
N ASP A 10 49.39 2.40 -7.76
CA ASP A 10 48.58 1.26 -8.19
C ASP A 10 47.82 0.57 -7.03
N LYS A 11 48.41 0.56 -5.82
CA LYS A 11 47.73 0.07 -4.61
C LYS A 11 46.66 1.02 -4.12
N VAL A 12 46.91 2.34 -4.18
CA VAL A 12 45.93 3.36 -3.79
C VAL A 12 44.74 3.32 -4.75
N VAL A 13 44.97 3.24 -6.06
CA VAL A 13 43.89 3.17 -7.06
C VAL A 13 43.03 1.91 -6.86
N LYS A 14 43.64 0.74 -6.66
CA LYS A 14 42.89 -0.51 -6.39
C LYS A 14 42.08 -0.45 -5.09
N ALA A 15 42.65 0.11 -4.02
CA ALA A 15 41.94 0.29 -2.75
C ALA A 15 40.77 1.28 -2.88
N THR A 16 40.94 2.36 -3.64
CA THR A 16 39.90 3.37 -3.85
C THR A 16 38.75 2.84 -4.71
N VAL A 17 39.05 2.02 -5.73
CA VAL A 17 38.03 1.35 -6.55
C VAL A 17 37.27 0.28 -5.76
N LEU A 18 37.95 -0.48 -4.88
CA LEU A 18 37.30 -1.47 -4.03
C LEU A 18 36.38 -0.82 -2.98
N ILE A 19 36.80 0.30 -2.38
CA ILE A 19 35.98 1.07 -1.43
C ILE A 19 34.79 1.72 -2.14
N CYS A 20 34.97 2.29 -3.34
CA CYS A 20 33.85 2.80 -4.14
C CYS A 20 32.87 1.70 -4.59
N LEU A 21 33.36 0.48 -4.91
CA LEU A 21 32.47 -0.65 -5.19
C LEU A 21 31.71 -1.10 -3.95
N CYS A 22 32.34 -1.14 -2.77
CA CYS A 22 31.65 -1.45 -1.53
C CYS A 22 30.59 -0.39 -1.16
N CYS A 23 30.84 0.90 -1.43
CA CYS A 23 29.86 1.96 -1.23
C CYS A 23 28.66 1.89 -2.21
N LEU A 24 28.79 1.20 -3.34
CA LEU A 24 27.67 0.95 -4.28
C LEU A 24 26.79 -0.25 -3.88
N PHE A 25 27.24 -1.11 -2.97
CA PHE A 25 26.45 -2.23 -2.44
C PHE A 25 25.79 -1.96 -1.07
N PHE A 26 26.09 -0.84 -0.41
CA PHE A 26 25.38 -0.39 0.78
C PHE A 26 24.40 0.75 0.45
N GLY A 27 23.26 0.39 -0.13
CA GLY A 27 22.06 1.22 -0.08
C GLY A 27 21.52 1.30 1.35
N CYS A 28 22.24 1.98 2.25
CA CYS A 28 22.01 1.95 3.70
C CYS A 28 21.19 3.14 4.25
N ASN A 29 20.45 3.86 3.39
CA ASN A 29 19.53 4.94 3.82
C ASN A 29 18.04 4.55 3.76
N SER A 30 17.73 3.32 3.35
CA SER A 30 16.34 2.82 3.26
C SER A 30 15.83 2.31 4.61
N SER A 31 16.62 1.47 5.31
CA SER A 31 16.13 0.76 6.51
C SER A 31 15.74 1.71 7.62
N ASP A 32 16.53 2.76 7.88
CA ASP A 32 16.25 3.70 8.98
C ASP A 32 14.99 4.53 8.74
N ASN A 33 14.73 4.90 7.48
CA ASN A 33 13.51 5.62 7.12
C ASN A 33 12.28 4.70 7.17
N ASP A 34 12.44 3.44 6.76
CA ASP A 34 11.37 2.44 6.81
C ASP A 34 11.01 2.10 8.26
N ILE A 35 12.01 1.93 9.13
CA ILE A 35 11.82 1.69 10.56
C ILE A 35 11.06 2.85 11.21
N LYS A 36 11.44 4.10 10.92
CA LYS A 36 10.74 5.28 11.45
C LYS A 36 9.28 5.33 10.99
N ALA A 37 9.02 5.03 9.72
CA ALA A 37 7.67 5.00 9.17
C ALA A 37 6.82 3.90 9.82
N ILE A 38 7.38 2.71 10.00
CA ILE A 38 6.74 1.57 10.64
C ILE A 38 6.44 1.86 12.11
N TRP A 39 7.42 2.38 12.85
CA TRP A 39 7.24 2.75 14.25
C TRP A 39 6.15 3.82 14.42
N SER A 40 6.20 4.87 13.61
CA SER A 40 5.18 5.95 13.62
C SER A 40 3.79 5.44 13.25
N TYR A 41 3.69 4.38 12.45
CA TYR A 41 2.43 3.73 12.13
C TYR A 41 1.91 2.92 13.31
N GLU A 42 2.73 2.04 13.88
CA GLU A 42 2.35 1.16 14.99
C GLU A 42 1.98 1.94 16.26
N GLN A 43 2.68 3.03 16.55
CA GLN A 43 2.33 3.93 17.66
C GLN A 43 0.97 4.61 17.46
N ARG A 44 0.59 4.94 16.21
CA ARG A 44 -0.75 5.52 15.93
C ARG A 44 -1.87 4.48 16.01
N GLN A 45 -1.57 3.22 15.70
CA GLN A 45 -2.54 2.13 15.78
C GLN A 45 -2.76 1.65 17.22
N THR A 46 -1.76 1.83 18.08
CA THR A 46 -1.83 1.41 19.47
C THR A 46 -2.41 2.55 20.30
N ALA A 47 -3.54 2.31 20.98
CA ALA A 47 -4.22 3.32 21.79
C ALA A 47 -3.49 3.65 23.10
N ASP A 48 -2.53 2.81 23.51
CA ASP A 48 -1.85 2.87 24.78
C ASP A 48 -0.37 3.30 24.60
N PRO A 49 0.05 4.43 25.20
CA PRO A 49 1.39 4.99 25.04
C PRO A 49 2.49 4.17 25.71
N ASP A 50 2.16 3.22 26.60
CA ASP A 50 3.14 2.40 27.31
C ASP A 50 3.63 1.20 26.48
N PHE A 51 2.98 0.91 25.35
CA PHE A 51 3.46 -0.13 24.44
C PHE A 51 4.82 0.27 23.86
N ARG A 52 5.80 -0.61 24.06
CA ARG A 52 7.12 -0.46 23.46
C ARG A 52 7.26 -1.35 22.25
N PHE A 53 7.69 -0.74 21.16
CA PHE A 53 7.93 -1.39 19.88
C PHE A 53 9.43 -1.42 19.62
N TYR A 54 9.99 -2.62 19.43
CA TYR A 54 11.39 -2.82 19.12
C TYR A 54 11.52 -3.48 17.75
N PRO A 55 11.88 -2.73 16.69
CA PRO A 55 12.15 -3.32 15.39
C PRO A 55 13.41 -4.20 15.50
N LEU A 56 13.28 -5.48 15.17
CA LEU A 56 14.39 -6.43 15.22
C LEU A 56 15.06 -6.55 13.85
N GLU A 57 14.25 -6.68 12.81
CA GLU A 57 14.73 -6.85 11.44
C GLU A 57 13.77 -6.18 10.46
N THR A 58 14.31 -5.55 9.42
CA THR A 58 13.53 -5.07 8.28
C THR A 58 14.14 -5.56 6.97
N LYS A 59 13.28 -6.00 6.06
CA LYS A 59 13.68 -6.50 4.75
C LYS A 59 12.69 -6.06 3.70
N THR A 60 13.17 -5.45 2.62
CA THR A 60 12.32 -5.21 1.45
C THR A 60 12.07 -6.55 0.77
N VAL A 61 10.80 -6.95 0.68
CA VAL A 61 10.37 -8.26 0.13
C VAL A 61 9.65 -8.12 -1.20
N GLY A 62 9.33 -6.91 -1.62
CA GLY A 62 8.71 -6.67 -2.91
C GLY A 62 8.33 -5.22 -3.13
N GLN A 63 7.69 -4.98 -4.26
CA GLN A 63 7.24 -3.67 -4.69
C GLN A 63 5.85 -3.81 -5.32
N VAL A 64 5.09 -2.71 -5.33
CA VAL A 64 3.84 -2.59 -6.08
C VAL A 64 4.04 -1.48 -7.09
N THR A 65 4.03 -1.88 -8.36
CA THR A 65 4.18 -0.95 -9.48
C THR A 65 2.84 -0.31 -9.85
N VAL A 66 2.91 0.71 -10.72
CA VAL A 66 1.72 1.26 -11.38
C VAL A 66 0.96 0.15 -12.12
N ASN A 67 1.67 -0.74 -12.83
CA ASN A 67 1.05 -1.86 -13.54
C ASN A 67 0.34 -2.86 -12.62
N ASP A 68 0.97 -3.22 -11.49
CA ASP A 68 0.34 -4.11 -10.49
C ASP A 68 -0.94 -3.48 -9.95
N SER A 69 -0.88 -2.18 -9.62
CA SER A 69 -2.02 -1.42 -9.11
C SER A 69 -3.18 -1.40 -10.10
N LEU A 70 -2.90 -1.13 -11.38
CA LEU A 70 -3.91 -1.17 -12.45
C LEU A 70 -4.49 -2.58 -12.63
N THR A 71 -3.65 -3.62 -12.52
CA THR A 71 -4.08 -5.02 -12.61
C THR A 71 -4.99 -5.40 -11.46
N PHE A 72 -4.67 -5.00 -10.23
CA PHE A 72 -5.52 -5.23 -9.07
C PHE A 72 -6.87 -4.53 -9.19
N ILE A 73 -6.89 -3.26 -9.63
CA ILE A 73 -8.14 -2.52 -9.85
C ILE A 73 -9.00 -3.24 -10.90
N LYS A 74 -8.42 -3.62 -12.04
CA LYS A 74 -9.15 -4.35 -13.10
C LYS A 74 -9.70 -5.69 -12.60
N LYS A 75 -8.90 -6.45 -11.85
CA LYS A 75 -9.31 -7.73 -11.27
C LYS A 75 -10.46 -7.58 -10.28
N ALA A 76 -10.40 -6.57 -9.41
CA ALA A 76 -11.42 -6.32 -8.41
C ALA A 76 -12.78 -5.93 -9.03
N LEU A 77 -12.75 -5.20 -10.14
CA LEU A 77 -13.97 -4.74 -10.81
C LEU A 77 -14.64 -5.80 -11.68
N GLY A 78 -13.88 -6.77 -12.22
CA GLY A 78 -14.39 -7.84 -13.08
C GLY A 78 -14.93 -7.39 -14.45
N GLN A 79 -15.22 -6.10 -14.62
CA GLN A 79 -15.70 -5.47 -15.84
C GLN A 79 -15.03 -4.08 -16.01
N PRO A 80 -15.01 -3.53 -17.24
CA PRO A 80 -14.55 -2.17 -17.46
C PRO A 80 -15.36 -1.16 -16.63
N VAL A 81 -14.67 -0.19 -16.01
CA VAL A 81 -15.30 0.87 -15.19
C VAL A 81 -16.40 1.60 -15.95
N ASP A 82 -16.19 1.88 -17.24
CA ASP A 82 -17.17 2.56 -18.09
C ASP A 82 -18.46 1.76 -18.24
N THR A 83 -18.37 0.43 -18.35
CA THR A 83 -19.54 -0.45 -18.41
C THR A 83 -20.34 -0.39 -17.11
N LEU A 84 -19.66 -0.44 -15.96
CA LEU A 84 -20.29 -0.35 -14.64
C LEU A 84 -20.94 1.02 -14.41
N LEU A 85 -20.26 2.11 -14.80
CA LEU A 85 -20.81 3.46 -14.74
C LEU A 85 -22.05 3.62 -15.62
N GLN A 86 -22.05 3.03 -16.82
CA GLN A 86 -23.19 3.07 -17.73
C GLN A 86 -24.38 2.31 -17.13
N GLN A 87 -24.16 1.11 -16.59
CA GLN A 87 -25.19 0.31 -15.93
C GLN A 87 -25.81 1.06 -14.74
N ASN A 88 -24.98 1.58 -13.82
CA ASN A 88 -25.46 2.38 -12.69
C ASN A 88 -26.24 3.61 -13.15
N SER A 89 -25.75 4.35 -14.16
CA SER A 89 -26.43 5.54 -14.67
C SER A 89 -27.81 5.23 -15.26
N LYS A 90 -27.95 4.07 -15.93
CA LYS A 90 -29.23 3.62 -16.50
C LYS A 90 -30.22 3.30 -15.37
N THR A 91 -29.78 2.57 -14.34
CA THR A 91 -30.61 2.22 -13.19
C THR A 91 -31.03 3.46 -12.40
N LEU A 92 -30.08 4.36 -12.11
CA LEU A 92 -30.36 5.64 -11.43
C LEU A 92 -31.38 6.47 -12.18
N ARG A 93 -31.26 6.60 -13.51
CA ARG A 93 -32.23 7.34 -14.32
C ARG A 93 -33.63 6.75 -14.21
N SER A 94 -33.75 5.42 -14.25
CA SER A 94 -35.04 4.72 -14.10
C SER A 94 -35.67 4.99 -12.73
N LEU A 95 -34.88 4.89 -11.66
CA LEU A 95 -35.34 5.13 -10.28
C LEU A 95 -35.75 6.60 -10.06
N LEU A 96 -34.98 7.56 -10.58
CA LEU A 96 -35.31 8.98 -10.49
C LEU A 96 -36.60 9.33 -11.25
N GLN A 97 -36.84 8.69 -12.41
CA GLN A 97 -38.10 8.83 -13.13
C GLN A 97 -39.29 8.28 -12.32
N MET A 98 -39.14 7.09 -11.72
CA MET A 98 -40.17 6.52 -10.85
C MET A 98 -40.42 7.37 -9.59
N GLN A 99 -39.36 7.90 -8.97
CA GLN A 99 -39.48 8.82 -7.83
C GLN A 99 -40.30 10.06 -8.20
N THR A 100 -40.06 10.63 -9.39
CA THR A 100 -40.79 11.80 -9.88
C THR A 100 -42.28 11.49 -10.10
N LEU A 101 -42.60 10.29 -10.60
CA LEU A 101 -43.98 9.84 -10.73
C LEU A 101 -44.64 9.66 -9.36
N TYR A 102 -43.98 9.03 -8.40
CA TYR A 102 -44.56 8.81 -7.07
C TYR A 102 -44.74 10.10 -6.27
N VAL A 103 -43.87 11.09 -6.45
CA VAL A 103 -44.10 12.45 -5.92
C VAL A 103 -45.35 13.07 -6.55
N ARG A 104 -45.56 12.91 -7.85
CA ARG A 104 -46.75 13.44 -8.54
C ARG A 104 -48.06 12.80 -8.05
N TYR A 105 -48.02 11.54 -7.65
CA TYR A 105 -49.20 10.77 -7.20
C TYR A 105 -49.32 10.65 -5.67
N ASP A 106 -48.52 11.40 -4.90
CA ASP A 106 -48.54 11.43 -3.42
C ASP A 106 -48.36 10.05 -2.75
N MET A 107 -47.50 9.20 -3.33
CA MET A 107 -47.23 7.83 -2.85
C MET A 107 -46.01 7.78 -1.93
N GLU A 108 -46.17 8.26 -0.69
CA GLU A 108 -45.06 8.51 0.25
C GLU A 108 -44.21 7.27 0.59
N THR A 109 -44.82 6.12 0.90
CA THR A 109 -44.09 4.87 1.18
C THR A 109 -43.25 4.40 -0.01
N MET A 110 -43.76 4.55 -1.23
CA MET A 110 -43.03 4.17 -2.44
C MET A 110 -41.87 5.12 -2.74
N ARG A 111 -42.04 6.41 -2.41
CA ARG A 111 -40.96 7.43 -2.50
C ARG A 111 -39.80 7.07 -1.59
N GLU A 112 -40.07 6.66 -0.36
CA GLU A 112 -39.03 6.31 0.62
C GLU A 112 -38.26 5.05 0.21
N ASN A 113 -38.97 4.02 -0.26
CA ASN A 113 -38.35 2.80 -0.78
C ASN A 113 -37.40 3.09 -1.96
N ILE A 114 -37.84 3.90 -2.93
CA ILE A 114 -36.98 4.30 -4.04
C ILE A 114 -35.78 5.14 -3.57
N ALA A 115 -35.98 6.05 -2.62
CA ALA A 115 -34.88 6.84 -2.08
C ALA A 115 -33.82 5.94 -1.39
N ALA A 116 -34.24 4.87 -0.73
CA ALA A 116 -33.34 3.87 -0.15
C ALA A 116 -32.54 3.09 -1.20
N GLU A 117 -33.10 2.87 -2.40
CA GLU A 117 -32.40 2.24 -3.53
C GLU A 117 -31.46 3.20 -4.28
N ILE A 118 -31.81 4.49 -4.37
CA ILE A 118 -31.00 5.50 -5.06
C ILE A 118 -29.67 5.75 -4.33
N ARG A 119 -29.70 5.92 -3.00
CA ARG A 119 -28.49 6.25 -2.21
C ARG A 119 -27.31 5.29 -2.43
N PRO A 120 -27.45 3.96 -2.36
CA PRO A 120 -26.34 3.03 -2.59
C PRO A 120 -25.84 3.09 -4.04
N LEU A 121 -26.72 3.34 -5.02
CA LEU A 121 -26.31 3.50 -6.41
C LEU A 121 -25.53 4.80 -6.65
N GLU A 122 -25.90 5.91 -6.00
CA GLU A 122 -25.14 7.16 -6.04
C GLU A 122 -23.76 7.00 -5.38
N ALA A 123 -23.69 6.31 -4.24
CA ALA A 123 -22.43 5.99 -3.59
C ALA A 123 -21.53 5.12 -4.48
N SER A 124 -22.12 4.10 -5.13
CA SER A 124 -21.45 3.25 -6.11
C SER A 124 -20.94 4.05 -7.32
N GLN A 125 -21.76 4.96 -7.86
CA GLN A 125 -21.37 5.84 -8.96
C GLN A 125 -20.18 6.75 -8.59
N LYS A 126 -20.21 7.35 -7.39
CA LYS A 126 -19.12 8.18 -6.88
C LYS A 126 -17.83 7.38 -6.72
N TRP A 127 -17.93 6.16 -6.19
CA TRP A 127 -16.79 5.26 -6.03
C TRP A 127 -16.19 4.84 -7.38
N LEU A 128 -17.02 4.45 -8.36
CA LEU A 128 -16.57 4.09 -9.70
C LEU A 128 -15.87 5.27 -10.41
N ASN A 129 -16.41 6.48 -10.29
CA ASN A 129 -15.77 7.68 -10.82
C ASN A 129 -14.41 7.95 -10.17
N SER A 130 -14.28 7.73 -8.85
CA SER A 130 -13.00 7.81 -8.15
C SER A 130 -11.99 6.78 -8.68
N MET A 131 -12.43 5.55 -8.93
CA MET A 131 -11.58 4.51 -9.52
C MET A 131 -11.15 4.85 -10.94
N LYS A 132 -12.07 5.35 -11.78
CA LYS A 132 -11.76 5.83 -13.12
C LYS A 132 -10.68 6.92 -13.08
N ALA A 133 -10.85 7.93 -12.23
CA ALA A 133 -9.87 9.01 -12.08
C ALA A 133 -8.50 8.50 -11.63
N LYS A 134 -8.45 7.55 -10.69
CA LYS A 134 -7.19 6.90 -10.26
C LYS A 134 -6.52 6.15 -11.42
N MET A 135 -7.28 5.38 -12.19
CA MET A 135 -6.75 4.65 -13.35
C MET A 135 -6.17 5.60 -14.40
N GLU A 136 -6.82 6.73 -14.68
CA GLU A 136 -6.29 7.70 -15.64
C GLU A 136 -5.06 8.46 -15.11
N ASN A 137 -5.02 8.77 -13.82
CA ASN A 137 -3.81 9.33 -13.20
C ASN A 137 -2.61 8.39 -13.35
N TYR A 138 -2.85 7.08 -13.24
CA TYR A 138 -1.83 6.05 -13.41
C TYR A 138 -1.47 5.80 -14.87
N ARG A 139 -2.39 6.01 -15.81
CA ARG A 139 -2.17 5.80 -17.24
C ARG A 139 -1.04 6.66 -17.80
N ASN A 140 -0.87 7.87 -17.28
CA ASN A 140 0.18 8.80 -17.69
C ASN A 140 1.50 8.59 -16.94
N MET A 141 1.56 7.63 -16.01
CA MET A 141 2.79 7.28 -15.29
C MET A 141 3.52 6.11 -15.97
N PRO A 142 4.85 6.04 -15.86
CA PRO A 142 5.59 4.87 -16.29
C PRO A 142 5.08 3.61 -15.59
N SER A 143 4.83 2.54 -16.34
CA SER A 143 4.22 1.30 -15.82
C SER A 143 5.07 0.60 -14.77
N ASP A 144 6.39 0.74 -14.88
CA ASP A 144 7.42 0.21 -14.00
C ASP A 144 7.65 1.08 -12.75
N LYS A 145 7.05 2.28 -12.69
CA LYS A 145 7.17 3.16 -11.53
C LYS A 145 6.62 2.46 -10.28
N VAL A 146 7.45 2.41 -9.25
CA VAL A 146 7.10 1.83 -7.95
C VAL A 146 6.29 2.82 -7.13
N LEU A 147 5.07 2.44 -6.76
CA LEU A 147 4.18 3.25 -5.90
C LEU A 147 4.34 2.88 -4.43
N LEU A 148 4.41 1.58 -4.14
CA LEU A 148 4.57 1.07 -2.78
C LEU A 148 5.76 0.12 -2.71
N ARG A 149 6.52 0.20 -1.62
CA ARG A 149 7.51 -0.81 -1.24
C ARG A 149 6.89 -1.73 -0.20
N LYS A 150 7.05 -3.03 -0.38
CA LYS A 150 6.66 -4.05 0.59
C LYS A 150 7.85 -4.33 1.48
N VAL A 151 7.74 -3.97 2.75
CA VAL A 151 8.79 -4.14 3.75
C VAL A 151 8.28 -5.13 4.79
N GLU A 152 8.91 -6.29 4.86
CA GLU A 152 8.73 -7.21 5.99
C GLU A 152 9.49 -6.65 7.18
N CYS A 153 8.83 -6.60 8.34
CA CYS A 153 9.47 -6.23 9.58
C CYS A 153 9.08 -7.24 10.66
N ARG A 154 10.13 -7.78 11.28
CA ARG A 154 10.05 -8.51 12.55
C ARG A 154 10.26 -7.51 13.66
N PHE A 155 9.37 -7.52 14.64
CA PHE A 155 9.47 -6.65 15.79
C PHE A 155 9.00 -7.37 17.05
N GLU A 156 9.43 -6.86 18.20
CA GLU A 156 8.99 -7.29 19.52
C GLU A 156 8.10 -6.21 20.14
N TYR A 157 6.93 -6.61 20.64
CA TYR A 157 6.11 -5.79 21.53
C TYR A 157 6.35 -6.19 22.97
N GLU A 158 6.44 -5.18 23.83
CA GLU A 158 6.32 -5.33 25.27
C GLU A 158 4.91 -4.89 25.67
N ILE A 159 4.14 -5.81 26.28
CA ILE A 159 2.76 -5.54 26.69
C ILE A 159 2.79 -4.81 28.05
N PRO A 160 2.21 -3.61 28.18
CA PRO A 160 2.20 -2.84 29.42
C PRO A 160 1.67 -3.65 30.59
N LEU A 161 2.24 -3.41 31.78
CA LEU A 161 1.86 -4.07 33.04
C LEU A 161 2.09 -5.59 33.06
N THR A 162 2.73 -6.15 32.03
CA THR A 162 3.16 -7.55 31.99
C THR A 162 4.63 -7.61 31.60
N SER A 163 5.39 -8.58 32.12
CA SER A 163 6.75 -8.86 31.61
C SER A 163 6.74 -9.66 30.30
N LYS A 164 5.58 -9.71 29.61
CA LYS A 164 5.39 -10.55 28.43
C LYS A 164 5.87 -9.79 27.19
N LYS A 165 6.78 -10.43 26.47
CA LYS A 165 7.25 -10.01 25.16
C LYS A 165 6.65 -10.90 24.09
N GLU A 166 6.17 -10.30 23.01
CA GLU A 166 5.66 -11.01 21.85
C GLU A 166 6.37 -10.55 20.59
N THR A 167 6.95 -11.49 19.85
CA THR A 167 7.52 -11.24 18.53
C THR A 167 6.44 -11.43 17.47
N LYS A 168 6.32 -10.49 16.53
CA LYS A 168 5.47 -10.65 15.35
C LYS A 168 6.20 -10.24 14.09
N ASP A 169 5.82 -10.89 13.00
CA ASP A 169 6.28 -10.59 11.64
C ASP A 169 5.09 -9.98 10.87
N LYS A 170 5.26 -8.74 10.38
CA LYS A 170 4.26 -8.07 9.53
C LYS A 170 4.88 -7.60 8.23
N ILE A 171 4.05 -7.48 7.19
CA ILE A 171 4.39 -6.85 5.92
C ILE A 171 3.75 -5.46 5.89
N TYR A 172 4.57 -4.45 5.68
CA TYR A 172 4.17 -3.05 5.59
C TYR A 172 4.27 -2.56 4.15
N TYR A 173 3.26 -1.80 3.71
CA TYR A 173 3.21 -1.18 2.40
C TYR A 173 3.52 0.31 2.53
N ILE A 174 4.76 0.68 2.23
CA ILE A 174 5.27 2.04 2.41
C ILE A 174 5.22 2.78 1.07
N HIS A 175 4.56 3.95 1.05
CA HIS A 175 4.48 4.78 -0.14
C HIS A 175 5.86 5.34 -0.51
N THR A 176 6.26 5.22 -1.78
CA THR A 176 7.63 5.58 -2.20
C THR A 176 7.94 7.06 -2.08
N THR A 177 6.98 7.95 -2.30
CA THR A 177 7.21 9.40 -2.20
C THR A 177 6.96 10.00 -0.82
N SER A 178 5.90 9.60 -0.11
CA SER A 178 5.58 10.18 1.20
C SER A 178 6.29 9.48 2.35
N GLY A 179 6.85 8.28 2.12
CA GLY A 179 7.47 7.47 3.16
C GLY A 179 6.49 6.93 4.20
N ASN A 180 5.18 7.17 4.04
CA ASN A 180 4.18 6.74 5.00
C ASN A 180 3.74 5.30 4.75
N VAL A 181 3.49 4.56 5.84
CA VAL A 181 2.80 3.27 5.78
C VAL A 181 1.35 3.52 5.38
N VAL A 182 0.92 2.86 4.31
CA VAL A 182 -0.46 2.91 3.78
C VAL A 182 -1.28 1.75 4.35
N GLN A 183 -0.65 0.59 4.57
CA GLN A 183 -1.29 -0.62 5.05
C GLN A 183 -0.25 -1.54 5.71
N ALA A 184 -0.68 -2.35 6.66
CA ALA A 184 0.11 -3.44 7.24
C ALA A 184 -0.72 -4.73 7.30
N GLU A 185 -0.09 -5.88 7.08
CA GLU A 185 -0.70 -7.21 7.09
C GLU A 185 0.15 -8.16 7.93
N GLU A 186 -0.47 -9.05 8.72
CA GLU A 186 0.27 -10.11 9.41
C GLU A 186 0.85 -11.10 8.40
N LYS A 187 2.11 -11.49 8.60
CA LYS A 187 2.71 -12.53 7.77
C LYS A 187 2.02 -13.85 8.06
N ALA A 188 1.46 -14.49 7.03
CA ALA A 188 0.86 -15.80 7.18
C ALA A 188 1.90 -16.78 7.76
N LEU A 189 1.57 -17.41 8.89
CA LEU A 189 2.35 -18.51 9.45
C LEU A 189 2.31 -19.67 8.45
N VAL A 190 3.34 -19.79 7.62
CA VAL A 190 3.56 -21.01 6.84
C VAL A 190 3.94 -22.08 7.86
N LYS A 191 2.95 -22.88 8.30
CA LYS A 191 3.25 -24.13 9.02
C LYS A 191 4.20 -24.93 8.13
N PRO A 192 5.36 -25.39 8.63
CA PRO A 192 6.17 -26.31 7.87
C PRO A 192 5.28 -27.51 7.54
N ALA A 193 5.25 -27.89 6.26
CA ALA A 193 4.58 -29.10 5.83
C ALA A 193 5.15 -30.25 6.67
N SER A 194 4.31 -30.85 7.52
CA SER A 194 4.66 -32.07 8.23
C SER A 194 4.92 -33.14 7.18
N SER A 195 6.18 -33.45 6.93
CA SER A 195 6.59 -34.64 6.20
C SER A 195 6.19 -35.85 7.04
N HIS A 196 5.14 -36.55 6.60
CA HIS A 196 4.86 -37.93 6.96
C HIS A 196 5.20 -38.84 5.79
#